data_AF-A0A426JIW6-F1
#
_entry.id   AF-A0A426JIW6-F1
#
_cell.length_a   1.000
_cell.length_b   1.000
_cell.length_c   1.000
_cell.angle_alpha   90.00
_cell.angle_beta   90.00
_cell.angle_gamma   90.00
#
_symmetry.space_group_name_H-M   'P 1'
#
loop_
_entity.id
_entity.type
_entity.pdbx_description
1 polymer ?
#
loop_
_entity_poly.entity_id
_entity_poly.type
_entity_poly.pdbx_seq_one_letter_code
_entity_poly.pdbx_strand_id
1 'polypeptide(L)'
;MQAVNWVYEQVTGENLVEQLITPITGDFSQIEANAEAWNQIGDALRAVRTNLNQGICDLRGSWDGDGAIAFEALLVSTWTVALEGDAVLAQLVGKGFTRAAEMSRKMTDKALELIKKLVDRLVEAAATGWIPGAGWANVVRNVEKCVEIVMAVLALFEALQALYDSVVQLVDAVTSAGTNLAQIKDANSLGDVVNIGSRHGTTSRRCPEQPPGLAVP
;
A
#
# COMPACT_ATOMS: atom_id res chain seq x y z
N MET A 1 11.77 -27.63 26.16
CA MET A 1 10.61 -27.69 25.23
C MET A 1 9.49 -28.60 25.73
N GLN A 2 9.76 -29.81 26.24
CA GLN A 2 8.68 -30.71 26.76
C GLN A 2 7.89 -30.18 27.98
N ALA A 3 8.55 -29.61 29.00
CA ALA A 3 7.83 -29.08 30.16
C ALA A 3 6.96 -27.85 29.82
N VAL A 4 7.41 -27.05 28.86
CA VAL A 4 6.67 -25.88 28.35
C VAL A 4 5.47 -26.31 27.51
N ASN A 5 5.64 -27.33 26.66
CA ASN A 5 4.54 -27.89 25.87
C ASN A 5 3.49 -28.56 26.76
N TRP A 6 3.92 -29.28 27.81
CA TRP A 6 3.02 -29.91 28.78
C TRP A 6 2.16 -28.89 29.54
N VAL A 7 2.76 -27.79 30.04
CA VAL A 7 1.99 -26.73 30.72
C VAL A 7 1.00 -26.04 29.77
N TYR A 8 1.37 -25.84 28.51
CA TYR A 8 0.51 -25.20 27.52
C TYR A 8 -0.65 -26.11 27.06
N GLU A 9 -0.37 -27.39 26.73
CA GLU A 9 -1.38 -28.39 26.37
C GLU A 9 -2.40 -28.60 27.50
N GLN A 10 -1.94 -28.57 28.76
CA GLN A 10 -2.83 -28.79 29.90
C GLN A 10 -3.75 -27.62 30.24
N VAL A 11 -3.50 -26.44 29.64
CA VAL A 11 -4.26 -25.22 29.88
C VAL A 11 -5.14 -24.85 28.68
N THR A 12 -4.67 -25.12 27.46
CA THR A 12 -5.34 -24.70 26.22
C THR A 12 -5.89 -25.86 25.40
N GLY A 13 -5.40 -27.08 25.62
CA GLY A 13 -5.72 -28.26 24.81
C GLY A 13 -5.05 -28.28 23.43
N GLU A 14 -4.20 -27.31 23.10
CA GLU A 14 -3.64 -27.12 21.76
C GLU A 14 -2.11 -26.96 21.79
N ASN A 15 -1.45 -27.11 20.64
CA ASN A 15 0.01 -27.06 20.52
C ASN A 15 0.49 -25.62 20.23
N LEU A 16 1.31 -25.07 21.14
CA LEU A 16 1.82 -23.69 21.11
C LEU A 16 2.56 -23.36 19.80
N VAL A 17 3.26 -24.35 19.23
CA VAL A 17 4.17 -24.16 18.11
C VAL A 17 3.39 -23.97 16.79
N GLU A 18 2.25 -24.64 16.63
CA GLU A 18 1.46 -24.62 15.39
C GLU A 18 0.66 -23.32 15.22
N GLN A 19 0.11 -22.77 16.32
CA GLN A 19 -0.71 -21.56 16.28
C GLN A 19 0.10 -20.27 16.19
N LEU A 20 1.29 -20.24 16.78
CA LEU A 20 2.07 -19.00 16.85
C LEU A 20 3.03 -18.82 15.67
N ILE A 21 3.63 -19.89 15.14
CA ILE A 21 4.72 -19.73 14.16
C ILE A 21 4.19 -19.53 12.73
N THR A 22 3.13 -20.26 12.35
CA THR A 22 2.59 -20.29 10.98
C THR A 22 2.07 -18.93 10.48
N PRO A 23 1.39 -18.08 11.29
CA PRO A 23 0.90 -16.78 10.81
C PRO A 23 1.97 -15.69 10.73
N ILE A 24 3.10 -15.85 11.44
CA ILE A 24 4.13 -14.80 11.59
C ILE A 24 5.01 -14.67 10.33
N THR A 25 5.12 -15.72 9.51
CA THR A 25 6.01 -15.77 8.35
C THR A 25 5.39 -15.27 7.04
N GLY A 26 4.33 -14.46 7.11
CA GLY A 26 3.77 -13.82 5.91
C GLY A 26 4.86 -13.15 5.07
N ASP A 27 4.81 -13.29 3.75
CA ASP A 27 5.83 -12.74 2.85
C ASP A 27 5.63 -11.23 2.65
N PHE A 28 6.03 -10.47 3.67
CA PHE A 28 5.89 -9.02 3.70
C PHE A 28 6.77 -8.30 2.66
N SER A 29 7.75 -9.00 2.09
CA SER A 29 8.58 -8.47 1.01
C SER A 29 7.77 -8.25 -0.28
N GLN A 30 6.74 -9.05 -0.52
CA GLN A 30 5.87 -8.90 -1.68
C GLN A 30 4.97 -7.65 -1.58
N ILE A 31 4.56 -7.27 -0.36
CA ILE A 31 3.75 -6.07 -0.12
C ILE A 31 4.56 -4.82 -0.47
N GLU A 32 5.84 -4.79 -0.12
CA GLU A 32 6.76 -3.70 -0.45
C GLU A 32 7.05 -3.64 -1.95
N ALA A 33 7.27 -4.78 -2.58
CA ALA A 33 7.45 -4.85 -4.03
C ALA A 33 6.23 -4.30 -4.78
N ASN A 34 5.02 -4.59 -4.30
CA ASN A 34 3.79 -4.04 -4.88
C ASN A 34 3.66 -2.53 -4.64
N ALA A 35 4.02 -2.03 -3.45
CA ALA A 35 4.05 -0.59 -3.17
C ALA A 35 4.95 0.15 -4.16
N GLU A 36 6.15 -0.38 -4.37
CA GLU A 36 7.16 0.19 -5.27
C GLU A 36 6.69 0.14 -6.72
N ALA A 37 6.09 -0.97 -7.17
CA ALA A 37 5.53 -1.08 -8.51
C ALA A 37 4.43 -0.02 -8.77
N TRP A 38 3.53 0.22 -7.82
CA TRP A 38 2.48 1.25 -7.95
C TRP A 38 3.04 2.67 -7.97
N ASN A 39 4.11 2.94 -7.22
CA ASN A 39 4.82 4.22 -7.29
C ASN A 39 5.46 4.42 -8.67
N GLN A 40 6.14 3.38 -9.20
CA GLN A 40 6.74 3.41 -10.53
C GLN A 40 5.71 3.62 -11.64
N ILE A 41 4.52 3.04 -11.52
CA ILE A 41 3.41 3.30 -12.45
C ILE A 41 3.02 4.78 -12.42
N GLY A 42 2.86 5.37 -11.23
CA GLY A 42 2.55 6.79 -11.07
C GLY A 42 3.60 7.70 -11.70
N ASP A 43 4.88 7.39 -11.48
CA ASP A 43 5.99 8.17 -12.05
C ASP A 43 6.10 8.01 -13.56
N ALA A 44 5.88 6.81 -14.08
CA ALA A 44 5.82 6.55 -15.52
C ALA A 44 4.68 7.34 -16.20
N LEU A 45 3.49 7.37 -15.61
CA LEU A 45 2.35 8.16 -16.11
C LEU A 45 2.69 9.65 -16.17
N ARG A 46 3.36 10.18 -15.14
CA ARG A 46 3.85 11.57 -15.16
C ARG A 46 4.94 11.80 -16.20
N ALA A 47 5.84 10.84 -16.42
CA ALA A 47 6.86 10.94 -17.46
C ALA A 47 6.22 10.99 -18.86
N VAL A 48 5.22 10.14 -19.14
CA VAL A 48 4.44 10.18 -20.38
C VAL A 48 3.78 11.55 -20.56
N ARG A 49 3.16 12.09 -19.51
CA ARG A 49 2.55 13.43 -19.52
C ARG A 49 3.58 14.52 -19.84
N THR A 50 4.76 14.46 -19.22
CA THR A 50 5.84 15.43 -19.46
C THR A 50 6.32 15.36 -20.91
N ASN A 51 6.56 14.17 -21.44
CA ASN A 51 6.96 13.96 -22.83
C ASN A 51 5.89 14.47 -23.81
N LEU A 52 4.61 14.22 -23.50
CA LEU A 52 3.48 14.68 -24.31
C LEU A 52 3.40 16.21 -24.34
N ASN A 53 3.52 16.87 -23.20
CA ASN A 53 3.55 18.33 -23.13
C ASN A 53 4.77 18.93 -23.85
N GLN A 54 5.95 18.30 -23.75
CA GLN A 54 7.13 18.74 -24.48
C GLN A 54 6.95 18.62 -25.99
N GLY A 55 6.43 17.48 -26.47
CA GLY A 55 6.16 17.29 -27.89
C GLY A 55 5.17 18.31 -28.45
N ILE A 56 4.15 18.70 -27.68
CA ILE A 56 3.23 19.80 -28.05
C ILE A 56 3.97 21.13 -28.18
N CYS A 57 4.87 21.43 -27.24
CA CYS A 57 5.67 22.65 -27.27
C CYS A 57 6.60 22.71 -28.48
N ASP A 58 7.23 21.59 -28.85
CA ASP A 58 8.08 21.51 -30.04
C ASP A 58 7.26 21.66 -31.33
N LEU A 59 6.06 21.06 -31.36
CA LEU A 59 5.16 21.09 -32.50
C LEU A 59 4.63 22.50 -32.79
N ARG A 60 4.39 23.32 -31.75
CA ARG A 60 4.02 24.75 -31.89
C ARG A 60 5.00 25.57 -32.72
N GLY A 61 6.28 25.17 -32.77
CA GLY A 61 7.29 25.87 -33.56
C GLY A 61 7.21 25.61 -35.08
N SER A 62 6.44 24.60 -35.49
CA SER A 62 6.42 24.10 -36.88
C SER A 62 5.01 23.89 -37.47
N TRP A 63 3.96 23.90 -36.63
CA TRP A 63 2.59 23.70 -37.05
C TRP A 63 1.65 24.74 -36.45
N ASP A 64 1.14 25.61 -37.31
CA ASP A 64 0.19 26.68 -36.96
C ASP A 64 -1.19 26.45 -37.62
N GLY A 65 -2.20 27.14 -37.08
CA GLY A 65 -3.58 27.16 -37.58
C GLY A 65 -4.59 26.50 -36.64
N ASP A 66 -5.87 26.62 -36.98
CA ASP A 66 -6.98 26.18 -36.12
C ASP A 66 -6.91 24.68 -35.76
N GLY A 67 -6.38 23.85 -36.66
CA GLY A 67 -6.15 22.43 -36.41
C GLY A 67 -5.07 22.16 -35.35
N ALA A 68 -3.99 22.94 -35.34
CA ALA A 68 -2.94 22.83 -34.33
C ALA A 68 -3.45 23.26 -32.95
N ILE A 69 -4.25 24.34 -32.89
CA ILE A 69 -4.89 24.82 -31.66
C ILE A 69 -5.86 23.77 -31.11
N ALA A 70 -6.70 23.17 -31.97
CA ALA A 70 -7.65 22.15 -31.55
C ALA A 70 -6.96 20.87 -31.06
N PHE A 71 -5.89 20.44 -31.74
CA PHE A 71 -5.10 19.28 -31.34
C PHE A 71 -4.41 19.48 -29.99
N GLU A 72 -3.78 20.64 -29.80
CA GLU A 72 -3.17 21.01 -28.52
C GLU A 72 -4.21 21.06 -27.40
N ALA A 73 -5.36 21.71 -27.65
CA ALA A 73 -6.43 21.80 -26.66
C ALA A 73 -6.90 20.39 -26.23
N LEU A 74 -7.09 19.47 -27.18
CA LEU A 74 -7.44 18.07 -26.88
C LEU A 74 -6.37 17.41 -26.01
N LEU A 75 -5.11 17.46 -26.41
CA LEU A 75 -4.03 16.79 -25.68
C LEU A 75 -3.82 17.36 -24.27
N VAL A 76 -3.82 18.68 -24.12
CA VAL A 76 -3.58 19.33 -22.81
C VAL A 76 -4.80 19.20 -21.89
N SER A 77 -6.02 19.40 -22.39
CA SER A 77 -7.22 19.39 -21.55
C SER A 77 -7.66 17.98 -21.16
N THR A 78 -7.37 17.01 -22.01
CA THR A 78 -7.93 15.65 -21.90
C THR A 78 -6.82 14.69 -21.45
N TRP A 79 -5.80 14.47 -22.29
CA TRP A 79 -4.75 13.48 -22.01
C TRP A 79 -3.86 13.86 -20.83
N THR A 80 -3.40 15.11 -20.75
CA THR A 80 -2.53 15.56 -19.65
C THR A 80 -3.24 15.52 -18.29
N VAL A 81 -4.54 15.83 -18.25
CA VAL A 81 -5.35 15.76 -17.03
C VAL A 81 -5.57 14.31 -16.60
N ALA A 82 -5.93 13.42 -17.54
CA ALA A 82 -6.13 12.01 -17.22
C ALA A 82 -4.87 11.30 -16.77
N LEU A 83 -3.73 11.55 -17.44
CA LEU A 83 -2.44 10.99 -17.03
C LEU A 83 -2.06 11.39 -15.60
N GLU A 84 -2.30 12.65 -15.22
CA GLU A 84 -2.05 13.09 -13.84
C GLU A 84 -3.06 12.49 -12.86
N GLY A 85 -4.34 12.41 -13.22
CA GLY A 85 -5.37 11.78 -12.40
C GLY A 85 -5.03 10.32 -12.08
N ASP A 86 -4.64 9.55 -13.09
CA ASP A 86 -4.26 8.14 -12.94
C ASP A 86 -2.93 7.99 -12.18
N ALA A 87 -1.99 8.92 -12.36
CA ALA A 87 -0.76 8.94 -11.57
C ALA A 87 -1.02 9.15 -10.07
N VAL A 88 -1.95 10.03 -9.72
CA VAL A 88 -2.36 10.27 -8.33
C VAL A 88 -3.02 9.02 -7.73
N LEU A 89 -3.89 8.34 -8.50
CA LEU A 89 -4.53 7.09 -8.06
C LEU A 89 -3.48 5.98 -7.83
N ALA A 90 -2.54 5.80 -8.75
CA ALA A 90 -1.45 4.84 -8.60
C ALA A 90 -0.61 5.11 -7.34
N GLN A 91 -0.28 6.37 -7.06
CA GLN A 91 0.42 6.74 -5.83
C GLN A 91 -0.41 6.54 -4.56
N LEU A 92 -1.73 6.71 -4.62
CA LEU A 92 -2.60 6.43 -3.49
C LEU A 92 -2.59 4.94 -3.14
N VAL A 93 -2.66 4.07 -4.16
CA VAL A 93 -2.52 2.62 -4.00
C VAL A 93 -1.14 2.27 -3.43
N GLY A 94 -0.06 2.84 -3.99
CA GLY A 94 1.31 2.66 -3.49
C GLY A 94 1.47 3.04 -2.01
N LYS A 95 0.87 4.15 -1.57
CA LYS A 95 0.83 4.55 -0.15
C LYS A 95 0.05 3.55 0.72
N GLY A 96 -1.04 2.98 0.21
CA GLY A 96 -1.80 1.92 0.88
C GLY A 96 -0.93 0.70 1.18
N PHE A 97 -0.23 0.18 0.17
CA PHE A 97 0.71 -0.93 0.32
C PHE A 97 1.90 -0.58 1.22
N THR A 98 2.45 0.63 1.12
CA THR A 98 3.55 1.08 2.01
C THR A 98 3.12 1.03 3.47
N ARG A 99 1.93 1.56 3.77
CA ARG A 99 1.37 1.54 5.14
C ARG A 99 1.12 0.11 5.62
N ALA A 100 0.72 -0.79 4.73
CA ALA A 100 0.56 -2.20 5.04
C ALA A 100 1.87 -2.88 5.41
N ALA A 101 2.93 -2.62 4.65
CA ALA A 101 4.26 -3.13 4.94
C ALA A 101 4.78 -2.61 6.30
N GLU A 102 4.68 -1.31 6.57
CA GLU A 102 5.10 -0.72 7.85
C GLU A 102 4.35 -1.30 9.05
N MET A 103 3.02 -1.45 8.93
CA MET A 103 2.19 -2.01 10.00
C MET A 103 2.52 -3.48 10.23
N SER A 104 2.72 -4.24 9.16
CA SER A 104 3.18 -5.62 9.26
C SER A 104 4.48 -5.74 10.04
N ARG A 105 5.52 -4.97 9.67
CA ARG A 105 6.81 -4.97 10.39
C ARG A 105 6.63 -4.70 11.89
N LYS A 106 5.82 -3.69 12.24
CA LYS A 106 5.51 -3.35 13.64
C LYS A 106 4.78 -4.48 14.36
N MET A 107 3.87 -5.17 13.69
CA MET A 107 3.14 -6.31 14.25
C MET A 107 4.07 -7.51 14.46
N THR A 108 4.98 -7.79 13.53
CA THR A 108 6.01 -8.83 13.69
C THR A 108 6.92 -8.53 14.87
N ASP A 109 7.41 -7.29 15.00
CA ASP A 109 8.23 -6.88 16.15
C ASP A 109 7.45 -7.03 17.46
N LYS A 110 6.16 -6.67 17.46
CA LYS A 110 5.30 -6.79 18.64
C LYS A 110 5.03 -8.25 18.98
N ALA A 111 4.78 -9.10 18.00
CA ALA A 111 4.61 -10.54 18.18
C ALA A 111 5.88 -11.14 18.79
N LEU A 112 7.07 -10.77 18.30
CA LEU A 112 8.34 -11.23 18.86
C LEU A 112 8.54 -10.77 20.32
N GLU A 113 8.17 -9.53 20.65
CA GLU A 113 8.19 -9.02 22.03
C GLU A 113 7.25 -9.83 22.94
N LEU A 114 6.04 -10.12 22.46
CA LEU A 114 5.03 -10.91 23.16
C LEU A 114 5.50 -12.36 23.37
N ILE A 115 6.12 -12.98 22.37
CA ILE A 115 6.72 -14.32 22.48
C ILE A 115 7.82 -14.35 23.53
N LYS A 116 8.71 -13.35 23.55
CA LYS A 116 9.77 -13.27 24.58
C LYS A 116 9.17 -13.18 25.98
N LYS A 117 8.16 -12.31 26.17
CA LYS A 117 7.41 -12.21 27.43
C LYS A 117 6.76 -13.52 27.82
N LEU A 118 6.20 -14.25 26.87
CA LEU A 118 5.61 -15.57 27.11
C LEU A 118 6.66 -16.55 27.64
N VAL A 119 7.82 -16.64 26.97
CA VAL A 119 8.92 -17.52 27.38
C VAL A 119 9.42 -17.17 28.79
N ASP A 120 9.67 -15.88 29.07
CA ASP A 120 10.15 -15.43 30.38
C ASP A 120 9.17 -15.82 31.51
N ARG A 121 7.87 -15.68 31.26
CA ARG A 121 6.81 -16.03 32.22
C ARG A 121 6.70 -17.52 32.46
N LEU A 122 6.86 -18.33 31.41
CA LEU A 122 6.85 -19.79 31.54
C LEU A 122 8.06 -20.28 32.32
N VAL A 123 9.23 -19.65 32.15
CA VAL A 123 10.42 -19.92 32.97
C VAL A 123 10.18 -19.54 34.44
N GLU A 124 9.57 -18.39 34.71
CA GLU A 124 9.22 -17.94 36.07
C GLU A 124 8.24 -18.89 36.77
N ALA A 125 7.21 -19.34 36.04
CA ALA A 125 6.25 -20.34 36.53
C ALA A 125 6.95 -21.65 36.88
N ALA A 126 7.83 -22.15 36.00
CA ALA A 126 8.61 -23.37 36.26
C ALA A 126 9.54 -23.24 37.47
N ALA A 127 10.16 -22.07 37.68
CA ALA A 127 11.07 -21.82 38.80
C ALA A 127 10.36 -21.76 40.17
N THR A 128 9.10 -21.34 40.20
CA THR A 128 8.33 -21.13 41.44
C THR A 128 7.34 -22.25 41.74
N GLY A 129 6.99 -23.10 40.77
CA GLY A 129 5.93 -24.11 40.91
C GLY A 129 6.16 -25.19 41.97
N TRP A 130 7.40 -25.40 42.40
CA TRP A 130 7.73 -26.37 43.45
C TRP A 130 7.41 -25.88 44.87
N ILE A 131 7.14 -24.58 45.07
CA ILE A 131 6.84 -23.99 46.39
C ILE A 131 5.33 -24.14 46.70
N PRO A 132 4.93 -24.90 47.73
CA PRO A 132 3.52 -25.08 48.07
C PRO A 132 2.84 -23.76 48.45
N GLY A 133 1.59 -23.58 48.03
CA GLY A 133 0.80 -22.37 48.32
C GLY A 133 1.23 -21.16 47.49
N ALA A 134 2.33 -20.51 47.87
CA ALA A 134 2.79 -19.28 47.23
C ALA A 134 3.25 -19.49 45.78
N GLY A 135 3.97 -20.57 45.51
CA GLY A 135 4.42 -20.93 44.16
C GLY A 135 3.26 -21.28 43.23
N TRP A 136 2.25 -21.99 43.76
CA TRP A 136 1.07 -22.39 42.99
C TRP A 136 0.21 -21.19 42.59
N ALA A 137 0.03 -20.24 43.51
CA ALA A 137 -0.65 -18.99 43.18
C ALA A 137 0.10 -18.19 42.10
N ASN A 138 1.45 -18.20 42.11
CA ASN A 138 2.25 -17.53 41.09
C ASN A 138 2.14 -18.22 39.72
N VAL A 139 2.14 -19.55 39.69
CA VAL A 139 1.95 -20.34 38.47
C VAL A 139 0.60 -20.00 37.82
N VAL A 140 -0.49 -20.02 38.58
CA VAL A 140 -1.83 -19.71 38.04
C VAL A 140 -1.88 -18.30 37.44
N ARG A 141 -1.34 -17.29 38.15
CA ARG A 141 -1.28 -15.91 37.64
C ARG A 141 -0.43 -15.76 36.37
N ASN A 142 0.67 -16.50 36.29
CA ASN A 142 1.53 -16.45 35.11
C ASN A 142 0.86 -17.13 33.92
N VAL A 143 0.13 -18.22 34.15
CA VAL A 143 -0.65 -18.91 33.11
C VAL A 143 -1.76 -18.01 32.56
N GLU A 144 -2.52 -17.31 33.41
CA GLU A 144 -3.55 -16.36 32.97
C GLU A 144 -2.99 -15.28 32.03
N LYS A 145 -1.85 -14.68 32.40
CA LYS A 145 -1.15 -13.70 31.56
C LYS A 145 -0.60 -14.30 30.26
N CYS A 146 -0.22 -15.58 30.25
CA CYS A 146 0.21 -16.26 29.04
C CYS A 146 -0.93 -16.35 28.02
N VAL A 147 -2.15 -16.65 28.47
CA VAL A 147 -3.35 -16.68 27.61
C VAL A 147 -3.64 -15.29 27.03
N GLU A 148 -3.57 -14.23 27.85
CA GLU A 148 -3.71 -12.85 27.37
C GLU A 148 -2.70 -12.49 26.29
N ILE A 149 -1.44 -12.92 26.44
CA ILE A 149 -0.38 -12.70 25.47
C ILE A 149 -0.70 -13.39 24.14
N VAL A 150 -1.16 -14.64 24.16
CA VAL A 150 -1.55 -15.38 22.96
C VAL A 150 -2.72 -14.69 22.25
N MET A 151 -3.76 -14.29 22.98
CA MET A 151 -4.88 -13.54 22.41
C MET A 151 -4.44 -12.21 21.80
N ALA A 152 -3.49 -11.51 22.44
CA ALA A 152 -2.93 -10.27 21.89
C ALA A 152 -2.19 -10.50 20.56
N VAL A 153 -1.48 -11.62 20.41
CA VAL A 153 -0.84 -11.99 19.13
C VAL A 153 -1.90 -12.26 18.05
N LEU A 154 -2.96 -12.99 18.37
CA LEU A 154 -4.05 -13.25 17.42
C LEU A 154 -4.78 -11.96 17.00
N ALA A 155 -5.02 -11.03 17.93
CA ALA A 155 -5.62 -9.74 17.62
C ALA A 155 -4.74 -8.87 16.69
N LEU A 156 -3.41 -8.96 16.82
CA LEU A 156 -2.49 -8.29 15.87
C LEU A 156 -2.65 -8.85 14.45
N PHE A 157 -2.89 -10.15 14.33
CA PHE A 157 -3.11 -10.80 13.04
C PHE A 157 -4.45 -10.41 12.40
N GLU A 158 -5.54 -10.35 13.18
CA GLU A 158 -6.83 -9.85 12.69
C GLU A 158 -6.73 -8.40 12.20
N ALA A 159 -6.00 -7.56 12.94
CA ALA A 159 -5.75 -6.19 12.54
C ALA A 159 -4.94 -6.09 11.23
N LEU A 160 -4.01 -7.03 11.00
CA LEU A 160 -3.26 -7.13 9.75
C LEU A 160 -4.17 -7.50 8.57
N GLN A 161 -5.04 -8.49 8.76
CA GLN A 161 -6.00 -8.91 7.73
C GLN A 161 -6.96 -7.78 7.36
N ALA A 162 -7.52 -7.08 8.35
CA ALA A 162 -8.40 -5.93 8.10
C ALA A 162 -7.70 -4.81 7.30
N LEU A 163 -6.41 -4.61 7.54
CA LEU A 163 -5.62 -3.65 6.78
C LEU A 163 -5.37 -4.13 5.35
N TYR A 164 -5.08 -5.42 5.14
CA TYR A 164 -4.97 -6.00 3.81
C TYR A 164 -6.28 -5.84 3.02
N ASP A 165 -7.42 -6.17 3.63
CA ASP A 165 -8.73 -6.01 3.01
C ASP A 165 -9.01 -4.55 2.62
N SER A 166 -8.54 -3.60 3.45
CA SER A 166 -8.65 -2.17 3.14
C SER A 166 -7.83 -1.78 1.90
N VAL A 167 -6.63 -2.36 1.73
CA VAL A 167 -5.80 -2.13 0.53
C VAL A 167 -6.44 -2.76 -0.71
N VAL A 168 -6.97 -3.98 -0.59
CA VAL A 168 -7.70 -4.64 -1.68
C VAL A 168 -8.92 -3.81 -2.11
N GLN A 169 -9.72 -3.34 -1.16
CA GLN A 169 -10.87 -2.48 -1.44
C GLN A 169 -10.45 -1.18 -2.16
N LEU A 170 -9.30 -0.61 -1.81
CA LEU A 170 -8.78 0.57 -2.49
C LEU A 170 -8.40 0.26 -3.94
N VAL A 171 -7.72 -0.87 -4.19
CA VAL A 171 -7.40 -1.34 -5.55
C VAL A 171 -8.66 -1.63 -6.36
N ASP A 172 -9.64 -2.30 -5.77
CA ASP A 172 -10.91 -2.62 -6.40
C ASP A 172 -11.72 -1.37 -6.73
N ALA A 173 -11.71 -0.38 -5.84
CA ALA A 173 -12.34 0.92 -6.08
C ALA A 173 -11.70 1.64 -7.27
N VAL A 174 -10.37 1.65 -7.37
CA VAL A 174 -9.65 2.23 -8.52
C VAL A 174 -9.94 1.47 -9.81
N THR A 175 -9.98 0.14 -9.74
CA THR A 175 -10.22 -0.72 -10.92
C THR A 175 -11.66 -0.62 -11.42
N SER A 176 -12.63 -0.60 -10.51
CA SER A 176 -14.07 -0.53 -10.84
C SER A 176 -14.52 0.86 -11.29
N ALA A 177 -13.94 1.94 -10.74
CA ALA A 177 -14.20 3.30 -11.22
C ALA A 177 -13.69 3.53 -12.65
N GLY A 178 -12.76 2.69 -13.10
CA GLY A 178 -12.03 2.89 -14.34
C GLY A 178 -11.03 4.03 -14.22
N THR A 179 -10.02 4.02 -15.08
CA THR A 179 -9.02 5.09 -15.10
C THR A 179 -9.52 6.27 -15.92
N ASN A 180 -9.03 7.47 -15.63
CA ASN A 180 -9.36 8.66 -16.42
C ASN A 180 -8.94 8.47 -17.88
N LEU A 181 -7.85 7.74 -18.14
CA LEU A 181 -7.43 7.35 -19.50
C LEU A 181 -8.46 6.44 -20.20
N ALA A 182 -9.08 5.50 -19.48
CA ALA A 182 -10.11 4.63 -20.05
C ALA A 182 -11.33 5.44 -20.52
N GLN A 183 -11.72 6.46 -19.75
CA GLN A 183 -12.83 7.35 -20.11
C GLN A 183 -12.54 8.19 -21.36
N ILE A 184 -11.29 8.61 -21.59
CA ILE A 184 -10.89 9.30 -22.83
C ILE A 184 -11.05 8.39 -24.05
N LYS A 185 -10.68 7.11 -23.92
CA LYS A 185 -10.82 6.15 -25.02
C LYS A 185 -12.27 6.05 -25.48
N ASP A 186 -13.20 6.04 -24.54
CA ASP A 186 -14.65 5.97 -24.81
C ASP A 186 -15.22 7.31 -25.31
N ALA A 187 -14.64 8.43 -24.91
CA ALA A 187 -15.03 9.79 -25.34
C ALA A 187 -14.55 10.18 -26.75
N ASN A 188 -13.82 9.33 -27.48
CA ASN A 188 -13.38 9.58 -28.86
C ASN A 188 -14.50 9.63 -29.91
N SER A 189 -15.76 9.81 -29.50
CA SER A 189 -16.81 10.35 -30.36
C SER A 189 -16.43 11.81 -30.69
N LEU A 190 -16.08 12.06 -31.95
CA LEU A 190 -15.71 13.38 -32.50
C LEU A 190 -16.68 14.53 -32.13
N GLY A 191 -17.89 14.23 -31.63
CA GLY A 191 -18.89 15.20 -31.20
C GLY A 191 -18.60 15.93 -29.87
N ASP A 192 -17.96 15.30 -28.89
CA ASP A 192 -17.73 15.93 -27.57
C ASP A 192 -16.48 16.83 -27.56
N VAL A 193 -15.46 16.47 -28.34
CA VAL A 193 -14.20 17.21 -28.46
C VAL A 193 -14.40 18.60 -29.09
N VAL A 194 -15.33 18.72 -30.05
CA VAL A 194 -15.68 19.99 -30.73
C VAL A 194 -16.36 20.99 -29.76
N ASN A 195 -17.06 20.49 -28.74
CA ASN A 195 -17.77 21.31 -27.77
C ASN A 195 -16.84 21.85 -26.65
N ILE A 196 -15.71 21.17 -26.41
CA ILE A 196 -14.68 21.59 -25.46
C ILE A 196 -13.75 22.65 -26.09
N GLY A 197 -13.37 22.46 -27.35
CA GLY A 197 -12.52 23.40 -28.10
C GLY A 197 -13.14 24.78 -28.33
N SER A 198 -14.47 24.85 -28.47
CA SER A 198 -15.21 26.11 -28.63
C SER A 198 -15.43 26.88 -27.33
N ARG A 199 -15.22 26.26 -26.15
CA ARG A 199 -15.37 26.91 -24.82
C ARG A 199 -14.08 27.51 -24.26
N HIS A 200 -12.91 27.12 -24.77
CA HIS A 200 -11.60 27.54 -24.25
C HIS A 200 -10.77 28.32 -25.29
N GLY A 201 -11.38 29.36 -25.86
CA GLY A 201 -10.60 30.44 -26.48
C GLY A 201 -9.77 31.14 -25.40
N THR A 202 -8.46 31.21 -25.61
CA THR A 202 -7.47 32.03 -24.87
C THR A 202 -7.08 31.61 -23.45
N THR A 203 -6.18 30.61 -23.33
CA THR A 203 -5.20 30.63 -22.23
C THR A 203 -3.82 30.17 -22.72
N SER A 204 -2.98 31.15 -23.06
CA SER A 204 -1.54 30.94 -23.29
C SER A 204 -0.91 30.45 -21.98
N ARG A 205 -0.79 29.13 -21.80
CA ARG A 205 0.13 28.57 -20.81
C ARG A 205 1.50 28.48 -21.46
N ARG A 206 2.43 29.27 -20.91
CA ARG A 206 3.85 29.29 -21.26
C ARG A 206 4.41 27.86 -21.08
N CYS A 207 5.10 27.34 -22.09
CA CYS A 207 5.80 26.06 -21.97
C CYS A 207 6.76 26.13 -20.77
N PRO A 208 6.83 25.07 -19.93
CA PRO A 208 7.77 25.07 -18.82
C PRO A 208 9.19 25.22 -19.37
N GLU A 209 9.94 26.18 -18.83
CA GLU A 209 11.35 26.36 -19.21
C GLU A 209 12.11 25.06 -18.92
N GLN A 210 12.81 24.59 -19.95
CA GLN A 210 13.72 23.46 -19.91
C GLN A 210 14.75 23.72 -18.79
N PRO A 211 14.97 22.80 -17.82
CA PRO A 211 16.07 22.95 -16.88
C PRO A 211 17.38 22.97 -17.69
N PRO A 212 18.33 23.87 -17.35
CA PRO A 212 19.54 24.04 -18.14
C PRO A 212 20.40 22.79 -18.02
N GLY A 213 20.56 22.09 -19.13
CA GLY A 213 21.60 21.06 -19.30
C GLY A 213 21.07 19.64 -19.44
N LEU A 214 20.71 19.27 -20.67
CA LEU A 214 21.04 17.97 -21.24
C LEU A 214 20.98 18.10 -22.76
N ALA A 215 21.98 18.81 -23.30
CA ALA A 215 22.41 18.57 -24.66
C ALA A 215 23.03 17.17 -24.69
N VAL A 216 22.45 16.28 -25.50
CA VAL A 216 23.03 14.97 -25.82
C VAL A 216 23.05 14.90 -27.36
N PRO A 217 24.18 14.45 -27.95
CA PRO A 217 24.59 14.71 -29.34
C PRO A 217 23.67 14.17 -30.44
#